data_AF-A0A358HV45-F1
#
_entry.id   AF-A0A358HV45-F1
#
_cell.length_a   1.000
_cell.length_b   1.000
_cell.length_c   1.000
_cell.angle_alpha   90.00
_cell.angle_beta   90.00
_cell.angle_gamma   90.00
#
_symmetry.space_group_name_H-M   'P 1'
#
loop_
_entity.id
_entity.type
_entity.pdbx_description
1 polymer ?
#
loop_
_entity_poly.entity_id
_entity_poly.type
_entity_poly.pdbx_seq_one_letter_code
_entity_poly.pdbx_strand_id
1 'polypeptide(L)'
;MAEGKDIFELYAEGYDGKQETELTIRDYLNLCREDPTAYASAAERMITAIGEPELIDTSTDPRLARVFLNRTIKRYPAFVDFYGMEETIERIVGFFKYAAQGLEERKQVLYLLGPVGGGKSSLAERLKELMEQEPIYVLKAGDDISPVFESPLGLFNPAKMGDAIQDKYGIPKRRLTGLMSPWAVKRLDEFEGDLSKFSVVKLIPSRLRQIGIAKTEPGDENNQDISSLVGKVDIRKLEYYSQNDPDAYSYSGGLNRANQGLLEFVEMFKAPIKMLHPLLT
;
A
#
# COMPACT_ATOMS: atom_id res chain seq x y z
N MET A 1 -29.73 -22.08 18.73
CA MET A 1 -28.30 -22.21 19.07
C MET A 1 -27.60 -22.38 17.74
N ALA A 2 -26.83 -21.38 17.29
CA ALA A 2 -26.14 -21.47 16.01
C ALA A 2 -24.96 -22.44 16.18
N GLU A 3 -24.98 -23.56 15.46
CA GLU A 3 -23.80 -24.42 15.29
C GLU A 3 -22.69 -23.56 14.69
N GLY A 4 -21.63 -23.33 15.47
CA GLY A 4 -20.45 -22.61 15.01
C GLY A 4 -19.77 -23.45 13.93
N LYS A 5 -19.45 -22.82 12.79
CA LYS A 5 -18.65 -23.43 11.72
C LYS A 5 -17.38 -24.07 12.29
N ASP A 6 -17.01 -25.24 11.76
CA ASP A 6 -15.78 -25.93 12.15
C ASP A 6 -14.56 -25.03 11.89
N ILE A 7 -13.55 -25.10 12.74
CA ILE A 7 -12.34 -24.27 12.64
C ILE A 7 -11.60 -24.52 11.33
N PHE A 8 -11.68 -25.74 10.79
CA PHE A 8 -11.10 -26.10 9.49
C PHE A 8 -11.89 -25.49 8.33
N GLU A 9 -13.22 -25.42 8.42
CA GLU A 9 -14.07 -24.75 7.42
C GLU A 9 -13.83 -23.24 7.41
N LEU A 10 -13.70 -22.62 8.60
CA LEU A 10 -13.34 -21.21 8.73
C LEU A 10 -11.95 -20.92 8.13
N TYR A 11 -11.00 -21.84 8.32
CA TYR A 11 -9.66 -21.69 7.73
C TYR A 11 -9.69 -21.87 6.21
N ALA A 12 -10.44 -22.84 5.69
CA ALA A 12 -10.60 -23.07 4.25
C ALA A 12 -11.29 -21.87 3.57
N GLU A 13 -12.39 -21.35 4.13
CA GLU A 13 -13.06 -20.15 3.63
C GLU A 13 -12.13 -18.93 3.64
N GLY A 14 -11.36 -18.75 4.73
CA GLY A 14 -10.38 -17.67 4.84
C GLY A 14 -9.17 -17.80 3.91
N TYR A 15 -8.85 -19.02 3.48
CA TYR A 15 -7.76 -19.31 2.53
C TYR A 15 -8.23 -19.16 1.08
N ASP A 16 -9.45 -19.61 0.75
CA ASP A 16 -10.04 -19.45 -0.59
C ASP A 16 -10.39 -17.98 -0.89
N GLY A 17 -10.83 -17.21 0.10
CA GLY A 17 -10.98 -15.75 -0.05
C GLY A 17 -9.66 -15.00 -0.31
N LYS A 18 -8.52 -15.65 -0.06
CA LYS A 18 -7.17 -15.15 -0.34
C LYS A 18 -6.55 -15.76 -1.61
N GLN A 19 -7.27 -16.60 -2.37
CA GLN A 19 -6.75 -17.11 -3.63
C GLN A 19 -6.54 -15.96 -4.62
N GLU A 20 -5.39 -16.02 -5.29
CA GLU A 20 -4.99 -15.12 -6.35
C GLU A 20 -6.00 -15.23 -7.50
N THR A 21 -6.92 -14.27 -7.59
CA THR A 21 -7.79 -14.17 -8.76
C THR A 21 -6.99 -13.55 -9.88
N GLU A 22 -6.70 -14.34 -10.91
CA GLU A 22 -6.04 -13.87 -12.12
C GLU A 22 -7.09 -13.38 -13.14
N LEU A 23 -6.87 -12.19 -13.66
CA LEU A 23 -7.71 -11.51 -14.63
C LEU A 23 -6.89 -11.17 -15.87
N THR A 24 -7.51 -11.16 -17.04
CA THR A 24 -6.88 -10.52 -18.20
C THR A 24 -6.84 -9.01 -17.98
N ILE A 25 -5.95 -8.30 -18.68
CA ILE A 25 -5.94 -6.82 -18.67
C ILE A 25 -7.33 -6.26 -19.04
N ARG A 26 -8.04 -6.90 -19.97
CA ARG A 26 -9.39 -6.48 -20.38
C ARG A 26 -10.41 -6.66 -19.26
N ASP A 27 -10.38 -7.79 -18.57
CA ASP A 27 -11.32 -8.07 -17.47
C ASP A 27 -11.04 -7.16 -16.28
N TYR A 28 -9.77 -6.85 -15.99
CA TYR A 28 -9.40 -5.85 -15.00
C TYR A 28 -9.94 -4.44 -15.34
N LEU A 29 -9.83 -4.01 -16.60
CA LEU A 29 -10.37 -2.71 -17.02
C LEU A 29 -11.91 -2.67 -16.95
N ASN A 30 -12.58 -3.78 -17.25
CA ASN A 30 -14.02 -3.91 -17.06
C ASN A 30 -14.39 -3.87 -15.58
N LEU A 31 -13.65 -4.58 -14.72
CA LEU A 31 -13.83 -4.53 -13.27
C LEU A 31 -13.67 -3.11 -12.74
N CYS A 32 -12.68 -2.36 -13.21
CA CYS A 32 -12.48 -0.96 -12.83
C CYS A 32 -13.68 -0.07 -13.19
N ARG A 33 -14.42 -0.40 -14.25
CA ARG A 33 -15.64 0.32 -14.63
C ARG A 33 -16.79 0.05 -13.67
N GLU A 34 -16.88 -1.17 -13.17
CA GLU A 34 -17.95 -1.62 -12.27
C GLU A 34 -17.65 -1.22 -10.82
N ASP A 35 -16.39 -1.32 -10.42
CA ASP A 35 -15.91 -1.11 -9.06
C ASP A 35 -14.68 -0.18 -9.04
N PRO A 36 -14.86 1.11 -8.69
CA PRO A 36 -13.78 2.06 -8.54
C PRO A 36 -12.71 1.68 -7.50
N THR A 37 -13.02 0.76 -6.57
CA THR A 37 -12.04 0.30 -5.57
C THR A 37 -10.91 -0.52 -6.21
N ALA A 38 -11.12 -1.07 -7.41
CA ALA A 38 -10.11 -1.84 -8.14
C ALA A 38 -8.87 -1.04 -8.58
N TYR A 39 -8.98 0.30 -8.62
CA TYR A 39 -7.86 1.21 -8.85
C TYR A 39 -7.65 2.20 -7.70
N ALA A 40 -8.18 1.89 -6.50
CA ALA A 40 -7.99 2.71 -5.32
C ALA A 40 -6.49 2.91 -5.02
N SER A 41 -6.15 4.10 -4.55
CA SER A 41 -4.82 4.38 -3.99
C SER A 41 -4.67 3.75 -2.61
N ALA A 42 -3.44 3.68 -2.09
CA ALA A 42 -3.19 3.23 -0.73
C ALA A 42 -3.93 4.08 0.31
N ALA A 43 -4.03 5.40 0.09
CA ALA A 43 -4.76 6.30 0.97
C ALA A 43 -6.27 6.05 0.96
N GLU A 44 -6.85 5.77 -0.22
CA GLU A 44 -8.28 5.43 -0.31
C GLU A 44 -8.60 4.11 0.37
N ARG A 45 -7.79 3.06 0.13
CA ARG A 45 -7.91 1.79 0.85
C ARG A 45 -7.80 1.97 2.35
N MET A 46 -6.85 2.79 2.80
CA MET A 46 -6.70 3.09 4.23
C MET A 46 -7.95 3.76 4.80
N ILE A 47 -8.55 4.74 4.10
CA ILE A 47 -9.80 5.37 4.55
C ILE A 47 -10.95 4.37 4.59
N THR A 48 -11.08 3.52 3.58
CA THR A 48 -12.10 2.45 3.57
C THR A 48 -11.93 1.52 4.76
N ALA A 49 -10.71 1.07 5.04
CA ALA A 49 -10.41 0.18 6.17
C ALA A 49 -10.60 0.85 7.55
N ILE A 50 -10.28 2.15 7.67
CA ILE A 50 -10.53 2.92 8.91
C ILE A 50 -12.02 3.05 9.19
N GLY A 51 -12.83 3.27 8.15
CA GLY A 51 -14.26 3.48 8.24
C GLY A 51 -14.68 4.86 8.74
N GLU A 52 -15.98 5.02 8.95
CA GLU A 52 -16.57 6.29 9.40
C GLU A 52 -16.46 6.49 10.92
N PRO A 53 -16.31 7.75 11.38
CA PRO A 53 -16.26 8.05 12.81
C PRO A 53 -17.64 8.06 13.45
N GLU A 54 -17.68 7.65 14.71
CA GLU A 54 -18.78 7.94 15.62
C GLU A 54 -18.61 9.34 16.21
N LEU A 55 -19.67 10.15 16.16
CA LEU A 55 -19.71 11.46 16.81
C LEU A 55 -20.14 11.29 18.25
N ILE A 56 -19.24 11.60 19.18
CA ILE A 56 -19.50 11.50 20.62
C ILE A 56 -19.67 12.91 21.17
N ASP A 57 -20.89 13.22 21.62
CA ASP A 57 -21.13 14.41 22.44
C ASP A 57 -20.59 14.15 23.85
N THR A 58 -19.50 14.82 24.21
CA THR A 58 -18.86 14.59 25.51
C THR A 58 -19.58 15.29 26.65
N SER A 59 -20.51 16.21 26.38
CA SER A 59 -21.28 16.91 27.42
C SER A 59 -22.23 15.99 28.19
N THR A 60 -22.62 14.87 27.58
CA THR A 60 -23.54 13.88 28.19
C THR A 60 -22.85 12.95 29.19
N ASP A 61 -21.51 12.86 29.16
CA ASP A 61 -20.72 12.03 30.08
C ASP A 61 -19.85 12.94 30.98
N PRO A 62 -20.07 13.00 32.31
CA PRO A 62 -19.31 13.86 33.21
C PRO A 62 -17.78 13.67 33.18
N ARG A 63 -17.29 12.48 32.83
CA ARG A 63 -15.86 12.18 32.70
C ARG A 63 -15.33 12.73 31.38
N LEU A 64 -16.00 12.46 30.26
CA LEU A 64 -15.58 12.94 28.95
C LEU A 64 -15.72 14.47 28.84
N ALA A 65 -16.77 15.04 29.43
CA ALA A 65 -17.01 16.47 29.56
C ALA A 65 -15.79 17.23 30.10
N ARG A 66 -15.14 16.68 31.13
CA ARG A 66 -13.95 17.30 31.76
C ARG A 66 -12.70 17.15 30.90
N VAL A 67 -12.52 16.01 30.25
CA VAL A 67 -11.34 15.71 29.41
C VAL A 67 -11.36 16.52 28.12
N PHE A 68 -12.52 16.56 27.46
CA PHE A 68 -12.69 17.18 26.14
C PHE A 68 -13.40 18.53 26.16
N LEU A 69 -13.63 19.09 27.37
CA LEU A 69 -14.26 20.40 27.57
C LEU A 69 -15.61 20.53 26.86
N ASN A 70 -16.47 19.52 27.01
CA ASN A 70 -17.80 19.41 26.37
C ASN A 70 -17.78 19.48 24.83
N ARG A 71 -16.64 19.27 24.17
CA ARG A 71 -16.56 19.25 22.70
C ARG A 71 -17.09 17.94 22.15
N THR A 72 -17.76 17.99 21.00
CA THR A 72 -18.02 16.78 20.22
C THR A 72 -16.71 16.27 19.62
N ILE A 73 -16.43 14.98 19.79
CA ILE A 73 -15.23 14.34 19.25
C ILE A 73 -15.61 13.26 18.23
N LYS A 74 -14.68 12.97 17.32
CA LYS A 74 -14.77 11.84 16.41
C LYS A 74 -14.02 10.66 17.00
N ARG A 75 -14.69 9.52 17.15
CA ARG A 75 -14.06 8.26 17.53
C ARG A 75 -14.15 7.28 16.37
N TYR A 76 -13.01 6.73 15.97
CA TYR A 76 -12.95 5.74 14.90
C TYR A 76 -12.91 4.33 15.50
N PRO A 77 -13.85 3.43 15.19
CA PRO A 77 -13.88 2.06 15.73
C PRO A 77 -12.58 1.28 15.46
N ALA A 78 -11.95 1.53 14.31
CA ALA A 78 -10.65 0.98 13.94
C ALA A 78 -9.53 1.27 14.96
N PHE A 79 -9.70 2.28 15.82
CA PHE A 79 -8.74 2.69 16.84
C PHE A 79 -9.32 2.65 18.27
N VAL A 80 -10.29 1.76 18.53
CA VAL A 80 -10.97 1.66 19.84
C VAL A 80 -10.04 1.49 21.04
N ASP A 81 -8.88 0.85 20.83
CA ASP A 81 -7.86 0.55 21.85
C ASP A 81 -6.92 1.74 22.17
N PHE A 82 -7.02 2.84 21.43
CA PHE A 82 -6.13 3.99 21.53
C PHE A 82 -6.75 5.14 22.33
N TYR A 83 -6.78 4.96 23.64
CA TYR A 83 -7.36 5.94 24.58
C TYR A 83 -6.51 7.21 24.69
N GLY A 84 -7.13 8.39 24.61
CA GLY A 84 -6.44 9.68 24.77
C GLY A 84 -5.66 10.12 23.53
N MET A 85 -5.80 9.41 22.42
CA MET A 85 -5.17 9.72 21.14
C MET A 85 -6.17 10.23 20.09
N GLU A 86 -7.39 10.60 20.49
CA GLU A 86 -8.50 10.91 19.57
C GLU A 86 -8.15 12.03 18.59
N GLU A 87 -7.53 13.11 19.06
CA GLU A 87 -7.09 14.22 18.20
C GLU A 87 -5.95 13.77 17.25
N THR A 88 -5.01 12.97 17.74
CA THR A 88 -3.91 12.42 16.93
C THR A 88 -4.44 11.51 15.82
N ILE A 89 -5.38 10.64 16.15
CA ILE A 89 -6.06 9.76 15.20
C ILE A 89 -6.81 10.61 14.19
N GLU A 90 -7.58 11.62 14.62
CA GLU A 90 -8.28 12.52 13.69
C GLU A 90 -7.33 13.20 12.69
N ARG A 91 -6.13 13.62 13.13
CA ARG A 91 -5.09 14.17 12.24
C ARG A 91 -4.56 13.14 11.25
N ILE A 92 -4.33 11.90 11.68
CA ILE A 92 -3.88 10.80 10.80
C ILE A 92 -4.94 10.43 9.78
N VAL A 93 -6.20 10.31 10.20
CA VAL A 93 -7.32 10.09 9.27
C VAL A 93 -7.43 11.26 8.31
N GLY A 94 -7.27 12.50 8.79
CA GLY A 94 -7.21 13.70 7.96
C GLY A 94 -6.13 13.61 6.87
N PHE A 95 -4.90 13.21 7.24
CA PHE A 95 -3.80 13.00 6.30
C PHE A 95 -4.18 12.03 5.16
N PHE A 96 -4.72 10.85 5.50
CA PHE A 96 -5.15 9.89 4.48
C PHE A 96 -6.33 10.41 3.65
N LYS A 97 -7.26 11.14 4.25
CA LYS A 97 -8.43 11.71 3.55
C LYS A 97 -8.00 12.74 2.51
N TYR A 98 -7.06 13.62 2.84
CA TYR A 98 -6.52 14.59 1.90
C TYR A 98 -5.68 13.91 0.82
N ALA A 99 -4.86 12.93 1.18
CA ALA A 99 -4.08 12.14 0.22
C ALA A 99 -4.98 11.37 -0.77
N ALA A 100 -6.08 10.78 -0.29
CA ALA A 100 -7.09 10.08 -1.09
C ALA A 100 -7.76 11.00 -2.13
N GLN A 101 -7.94 12.28 -1.80
CA GLN A 101 -8.48 13.29 -2.72
C GLN A 101 -7.46 13.76 -3.77
N GLY A 102 -6.20 13.37 -3.63
CA GLY A 102 -5.10 13.76 -4.52
C GLY A 102 -4.44 15.09 -4.14
N LEU A 103 -4.61 15.55 -2.90
CA LEU A 103 -3.95 16.74 -2.36
C LEU A 103 -2.46 16.49 -2.06
N GLU A 104 -1.78 17.50 -1.51
CA GLU A 104 -0.32 17.51 -1.32
C GLU A 104 0.18 16.42 -0.37
N GLU A 105 -0.66 16.01 0.59
CA GLU A 105 -0.38 14.94 1.55
C GLU A 105 0.01 13.62 0.89
N ARG A 106 -0.43 13.38 -0.36
CA ARG A 106 -0.03 12.19 -1.13
C ARG A 106 1.47 12.11 -1.44
N LYS A 107 2.19 13.23 -1.32
CA LYS A 107 3.64 13.34 -1.56
C LYS A 107 4.43 13.53 -0.26
N GLN A 108 3.76 13.47 0.90
CA GLN A 108 4.37 13.72 2.19
C GLN A 108 4.58 12.42 2.96
N VAL A 109 5.49 12.47 3.94
CA VAL A 109 5.75 11.35 4.85
C VAL A 109 5.09 11.66 6.20
N LEU A 110 4.28 10.72 6.70
CA LEU A 110 3.67 10.83 8.02
C LEU A 110 4.71 10.55 9.11
N TYR A 111 5.09 11.59 9.86
CA TYR A 111 6.06 11.46 10.95
C TYR A 111 5.38 11.43 12.32
N LEU A 112 5.51 10.29 13.02
CA LEU A 112 4.99 10.12 14.37
C LEU A 112 6.04 10.54 15.41
N LEU A 113 5.89 11.74 15.96
CA LEU A 113 6.75 12.27 17.02
C LEU A 113 6.10 12.14 18.39
N GLY A 114 6.87 11.71 19.40
CA GLY A 114 6.39 11.63 20.78
C GLY A 114 7.35 10.90 21.72
N PRO A 115 7.10 10.94 23.04
CA PRO A 115 7.94 10.29 24.05
C PRO A 115 7.97 8.76 23.89
N VAL A 116 8.98 8.13 24.50
CA VAL A 116 9.05 6.66 24.60
C VAL A 116 7.80 6.15 25.30
N GLY A 117 7.21 5.06 24.80
CA GLY A 117 5.97 4.50 25.35
C GLY A 117 4.67 5.20 24.91
N GLY A 118 4.71 6.27 24.11
CA GLY A 118 3.52 6.99 23.65
C GLY A 118 2.68 6.29 22.56
N GLY A 119 2.72 4.96 22.46
CA GLY A 119 1.87 4.18 21.54
C GLY A 119 2.19 4.31 20.03
N LYS A 120 3.28 4.97 19.63
CA LYS A 120 3.65 5.20 18.22
C LYS A 120 3.76 3.91 17.39
N SER A 121 4.48 2.92 17.92
CA SER A 121 4.64 1.63 17.24
C SER A 121 3.33 0.85 17.19
N SER A 122 2.52 0.91 18.25
CA SER A 122 1.18 0.30 18.25
C SER A 122 0.28 0.91 17.17
N LEU A 123 0.35 2.23 16.98
CA LEU A 123 -0.38 2.94 15.94
C LEU A 123 0.08 2.53 14.54
N ALA A 124 1.40 2.43 14.33
CA ALA A 124 1.97 1.96 13.07
C ALA A 124 1.55 0.50 12.76
N GLU A 125 1.52 -0.38 13.77
CA GLU A 125 0.98 -1.74 13.62
C GLU A 125 -0.50 -1.75 13.26
N ARG A 126 -1.33 -0.93 13.93
CA ARG A 126 -2.76 -0.82 13.59
C ARG A 126 -2.97 -0.31 12.17
N LEU A 127 -2.18 0.66 11.70
CA LEU A 127 -2.25 1.12 10.31
C LEU A 127 -1.88 0.01 9.32
N LYS A 128 -0.88 -0.82 9.64
CA LYS A 128 -0.54 -1.99 8.81
C LYS A 128 -1.67 -3.03 8.81
N GLU A 129 -2.29 -3.30 9.95
CA GLU A 129 -3.48 -4.18 10.04
C GLU A 129 -4.63 -3.71 9.16
N LEU A 130 -4.91 -2.41 9.17
CA LEU A 130 -5.96 -1.82 8.33
C LEU A 130 -5.61 -1.94 6.84
N MET A 131 -4.33 -1.78 6.47
CA MET A 131 -3.88 -1.96 5.08
C MET A 131 -4.03 -3.41 4.58
N GLU A 132 -4.09 -4.42 5.47
CA GLU A 132 -4.31 -5.83 5.10
C GLU A 132 -5.79 -6.14 4.78
N GLN A 133 -6.73 -5.20 4.99
CA GLN A 133 -8.16 -5.43 4.77
C GLN A 133 -8.59 -5.28 3.31
N GLU A 134 -7.89 -4.44 2.54
CA GLU A 134 -8.27 -4.06 1.19
C GLU A 134 -7.27 -4.60 0.15
N PRO A 135 -7.73 -5.21 -0.96
CA PRO A 135 -6.85 -5.82 -1.96
C PRO A 135 -6.12 -4.79 -2.84
N ILE A 136 -5.01 -5.21 -3.42
CA ILE A 136 -4.31 -4.53 -4.51
C ILE A 136 -4.38 -5.37 -5.79
N TYR A 137 -4.35 -4.69 -6.93
CA TYR A 137 -4.25 -5.34 -8.24
C TYR A 137 -2.86 -5.10 -8.80
N VAL A 138 -2.19 -6.19 -9.18
CA VAL A 138 -0.78 -6.20 -9.54
C VAL A 138 -0.59 -6.81 -10.92
N LEU A 139 0.31 -6.20 -11.69
CA LEU A 139 0.69 -6.69 -13.00
C LEU A 139 1.43 -8.04 -12.91
N LYS A 140 1.09 -8.99 -13.77
CA LYS A 140 1.72 -10.30 -13.92
C LYS A 140 2.07 -10.56 -15.39
N ALA A 141 3.20 -11.20 -15.63
CA ALA A 141 3.70 -11.56 -16.96
C ALA A 141 4.11 -13.04 -16.97
N GLY A 142 3.34 -13.88 -17.66
CA GLY A 142 3.50 -15.34 -17.56
C GLY A 142 3.29 -15.83 -16.13
N ASP A 143 4.30 -16.49 -15.56
CA ASP A 143 4.28 -16.98 -14.17
C ASP A 143 4.81 -15.96 -13.15
N ASP A 144 5.39 -14.85 -13.62
CA ASP A 144 6.03 -13.86 -12.75
C ASP A 144 5.07 -12.71 -12.41
N ILE A 145 4.79 -12.52 -11.13
CA ILE A 145 4.16 -11.31 -10.60
C ILE A 145 5.20 -10.19 -10.56
N SER A 146 4.80 -8.95 -10.89
CA SER A 146 5.68 -7.78 -10.81
C SER A 146 6.37 -7.73 -9.43
N PRO A 147 7.71 -7.73 -9.40
CA PRO A 147 8.45 -7.87 -8.15
C PRO A 147 8.37 -6.61 -7.26
N VAL A 148 7.89 -5.50 -7.85
CA VAL A 148 7.60 -4.22 -7.18
C VAL A 148 6.10 -4.00 -6.99
N PHE A 149 5.26 -5.01 -7.20
CA PHE A 149 3.80 -4.92 -7.04
C PHE A 149 3.16 -3.72 -7.77
N GLU A 150 3.59 -3.41 -8.99
CA GLU A 150 3.07 -2.24 -9.70
C GLU A 150 1.62 -2.40 -10.15
N SER A 151 0.91 -1.28 -10.23
CA SER A 151 -0.46 -1.25 -10.77
C SER A 151 -0.44 -1.52 -12.28
N PRO A 152 -1.38 -2.33 -12.81
CA PRO A 152 -1.53 -2.53 -14.26
C PRO A 152 -1.78 -1.24 -15.04
N LEU A 153 -2.29 -0.19 -14.36
CA LEU A 153 -2.55 1.11 -14.97
C LEU A 153 -1.26 1.83 -15.42
N GLY A 154 -0.08 1.42 -14.93
CA GLY A 154 1.21 1.93 -15.37
C GLY A 154 1.51 1.67 -16.85
N LEU A 155 0.90 0.63 -17.45
CA LEU A 155 1.05 0.27 -18.86
C LEU A 155 0.48 1.32 -19.83
N PHE A 156 -0.46 2.15 -19.38
CA PHE A 156 -1.19 3.05 -20.26
C PHE A 156 -0.65 4.47 -20.19
N ASN A 157 -0.25 4.99 -21.36
CA ASN A 157 0.26 6.35 -21.45
C ASN A 157 -0.87 7.39 -21.26
N PRO A 158 -0.78 8.28 -20.25
CA PRO A 158 -1.87 9.23 -19.94
C PRO A 158 -2.19 10.20 -21.08
N ALA A 159 -1.19 10.62 -21.85
CA ALA A 159 -1.36 11.57 -22.95
C ALA A 159 -1.96 10.94 -24.20
N LYS A 160 -1.64 9.68 -24.48
CA LYS A 160 -2.12 8.98 -25.70
C LYS A 160 -3.41 8.20 -25.49
N MET A 161 -3.58 7.59 -24.31
CA MET A 161 -4.62 6.61 -24.03
C MET A 161 -5.61 7.08 -22.95
N GLY A 162 -5.32 8.19 -22.27
CA GLY A 162 -6.11 8.63 -21.12
C GLY A 162 -7.57 8.94 -21.43
N ASP A 163 -7.85 9.60 -22.57
CA ASP A 163 -9.24 9.87 -23.01
C ASP A 163 -10.01 8.57 -23.26
N ALA A 164 -9.43 7.67 -24.05
CA ALA A 164 -10.07 6.39 -24.38
C ALA A 164 -10.33 5.53 -23.14
N ILE A 165 -9.41 5.52 -22.18
CA ILE A 165 -9.57 4.78 -20.92
C ILE A 165 -10.66 5.39 -20.05
N GLN A 166 -10.69 6.73 -19.94
CA GLN A 166 -11.71 7.44 -19.17
C GLN A 166 -13.10 7.23 -19.77
N ASP A 167 -13.24 7.36 -21.09
CA ASP A 167 -14.52 7.22 -21.78
C ASP A 167 -15.06 5.79 -21.75
N LYS A 168 -14.18 4.79 -21.92
CA LYS A 168 -14.60 3.38 -22.04
C LYS A 168 -14.74 2.66 -20.70
N TYR A 169 -13.85 2.95 -19.74
CA TYR A 169 -13.75 2.23 -18.48
C TYR A 169 -13.98 3.11 -17.25
N GLY A 170 -14.22 4.42 -17.42
CA GLY A 170 -14.50 5.32 -16.30
C GLY A 170 -13.29 5.66 -15.43
N ILE A 171 -12.09 5.20 -15.78
CA ILE A 171 -10.88 5.42 -14.99
C ILE A 171 -10.37 6.84 -15.25
N PRO A 172 -10.30 7.72 -14.22
CA PRO A 172 -9.84 9.09 -14.42
C PRO A 172 -8.38 9.15 -14.87
N LYS A 173 -8.03 10.05 -15.82
CA LYS A 173 -6.64 10.20 -16.32
C LYS A 173 -5.59 10.35 -15.24
N ARG A 174 -5.92 11.01 -14.12
CA ARG A 174 -5.01 11.19 -12.97
C ARG A 174 -4.56 9.88 -12.30
N ARG A 175 -5.24 8.76 -12.57
CA ARG A 175 -4.89 7.41 -12.09
C ARG A 175 -3.82 6.75 -12.94
N LEU A 176 -3.68 7.19 -14.19
CA LEU A 176 -2.69 6.68 -15.11
C LEU A 176 -1.37 7.39 -14.78
N THR A 177 -0.43 6.65 -14.18
CA THR A 177 0.92 7.17 -13.93
C THR A 177 1.72 7.20 -15.23
N GLY A 178 1.50 6.24 -16.13
CA GLY A 178 2.31 6.03 -17.33
C GLY A 178 3.75 5.63 -17.04
N LEU A 179 4.03 5.21 -15.80
CA LEU A 179 5.34 4.83 -15.33
C LEU A 179 5.37 3.32 -15.12
N MET A 180 6.02 2.63 -16.05
CA MET A 180 6.32 1.20 -15.94
C MET A 180 7.63 1.01 -15.19
N SER A 181 7.70 -0.03 -14.35
CA SER A 181 8.97 -0.43 -13.76
C SER A 181 9.95 -0.94 -14.85
N PRO A 182 11.27 -0.94 -14.59
CA PRO A 182 12.23 -1.55 -15.53
C PRO A 182 11.92 -3.01 -15.85
N TRP A 183 11.35 -3.75 -14.90
CA TRP A 183 10.87 -5.12 -15.11
C TRP A 183 9.71 -5.15 -16.12
N ALA A 184 8.69 -4.30 -15.93
CA ALA A 184 7.55 -4.25 -16.85
C ALA A 184 7.94 -3.79 -18.27
N VAL A 185 8.88 -2.84 -18.38
CA VAL A 185 9.43 -2.41 -19.68
C VAL A 185 10.08 -3.59 -20.40
N LYS A 186 10.96 -4.34 -19.72
CA LYS A 186 11.61 -5.52 -20.29
C LYS A 186 10.59 -6.54 -20.79
N ARG A 187 9.56 -6.85 -19.99
CA ARG A 187 8.49 -7.79 -20.38
C ARG A 187 7.68 -7.28 -21.56
N LEU A 188 7.41 -5.98 -21.64
CA LEU A 188 6.71 -5.40 -22.77
C LEU A 188 7.50 -5.54 -24.07
N ASP A 189 8.83 -5.33 -24.02
CA ASP A 189 9.72 -5.51 -25.16
C ASP A 189 9.80 -6.98 -25.60
N GLU A 190 9.94 -7.91 -24.66
CA GLU A 190 9.92 -9.36 -24.93
C GLU A 190 8.58 -9.85 -25.51
N PHE A 191 7.50 -9.16 -25.17
CA PHE A 191 6.17 -9.44 -25.69
C PHE A 191 5.87 -8.71 -27.00
N GLU A 192 6.82 -7.95 -27.55
CA GLU A 192 6.65 -7.14 -28.76
C GLU A 192 5.47 -6.16 -28.65
N GLY A 193 5.19 -5.67 -27.44
CA GLY A 193 4.06 -4.78 -27.15
C GLY A 193 2.71 -5.47 -27.00
N ASP A 194 2.66 -6.81 -27.02
CA ASP A 194 1.41 -7.56 -26.86
C ASP A 194 0.92 -7.58 -25.41
N LEU A 195 -0.03 -6.69 -25.11
CA LEU A 195 -0.65 -6.60 -23.79
C LEU A 195 -1.44 -7.85 -23.39
N SER A 196 -1.80 -8.74 -24.32
CA SER A 196 -2.56 -9.96 -23.99
C SER A 196 -1.72 -10.99 -23.23
N LYS A 197 -0.39 -10.87 -23.27
CA LYS A 197 0.55 -11.69 -22.51
C LYS A 197 0.72 -11.24 -21.06
N PHE A 198 0.16 -10.07 -20.71
CA PHE A 198 0.04 -9.63 -19.33
C PHE A 198 -1.32 -10.05 -18.74
N SER A 199 -1.29 -10.34 -17.45
CA SER A 199 -2.47 -10.55 -16.63
C SER A 199 -2.38 -9.68 -15.38
N VAL A 200 -3.46 -9.69 -14.60
CA VAL A 200 -3.58 -8.95 -13.35
C VAL A 200 -3.94 -9.94 -12.26
N VAL A 201 -3.19 -9.93 -11.17
CA VAL A 201 -3.51 -10.72 -9.99
C VAL A 201 -4.01 -9.81 -8.88
N LYS A 202 -5.12 -10.22 -8.25
CA LYS A 202 -5.59 -9.63 -7.01
C LYS A 202 -4.80 -10.20 -5.83
N LEU A 203 -4.09 -9.35 -5.10
CA LEU A 203 -3.34 -9.71 -3.90
C LEU A 203 -3.89 -8.99 -2.67
N ILE A 204 -3.88 -9.68 -1.52
CA ILE A 204 -4.12 -9.03 -0.23
C ILE A 204 -2.76 -8.57 0.33
N PRO A 205 -2.58 -7.28 0.66
CA PRO A 205 -1.39 -6.80 1.34
C PRO A 205 -1.09 -7.64 2.58
N SER A 206 0.18 -7.86 2.87
CA SER A 206 0.60 -8.75 3.96
C SER A 206 1.92 -8.30 4.57
N ARG A 207 1.92 -8.08 5.88
CA ARG A 207 3.14 -7.85 6.68
C ARG A 207 4.07 -9.06 6.62
N LEU A 208 3.52 -10.26 6.78
CA LEU A 208 4.30 -11.51 6.87
C LEU A 208 4.97 -11.87 5.55
N ARG A 209 4.26 -11.68 4.42
CA ARG A 209 4.81 -11.95 3.07
C ARG A 209 5.50 -10.73 2.45
N GLN A 210 5.51 -9.60 3.16
CA GLN A 210 6.00 -8.31 2.69
C GLN A 210 5.41 -7.93 1.32
N ILE A 211 4.09 -7.98 1.19
CA ILE A 211 3.34 -7.62 -0.02
C ILE A 211 2.62 -6.30 0.28
N GLY A 212 2.98 -5.22 -0.40
CA GLY A 212 2.43 -3.88 -0.15
C GLY A 212 2.75 -3.30 1.23
N ILE A 213 3.33 -4.07 2.16
CA ILE A 213 3.66 -3.62 3.50
C ILE A 213 5.08 -4.04 3.82
N ALA A 214 5.93 -3.08 4.19
CA ALA A 214 7.29 -3.35 4.63
C ALA A 214 7.67 -2.52 5.85
N LYS A 215 8.66 -3.01 6.59
CA LYS A 215 9.26 -2.32 7.73
C LYS A 215 10.76 -2.29 7.51
N THR A 216 11.35 -1.12 7.62
CA THR A 216 12.80 -0.92 7.57
C THR A 216 13.25 -0.28 8.88
N GLU A 217 14.26 -0.90 9.48
CA GLU A 217 14.89 -0.41 10.71
C GLU A 217 16.28 0.14 10.37
N PRO A 218 16.79 1.13 11.13
CA PRO A 218 18.15 1.58 10.97
C PRO A 218 19.10 0.48 11.46
N GLY A 219 20.12 0.19 10.67
CA GLY A 219 21.26 -0.63 11.10
C GLY A 219 22.41 0.27 11.53
N ASP A 220 23.48 -0.32 12.06
CA ASP A 220 24.69 0.42 12.40
C ASP A 220 25.30 1.12 11.17
N GLU A 221 25.85 2.33 11.32
CA GLU A 221 26.41 3.13 10.22
C GLU A 221 27.42 2.35 9.34
N ASN A 222 28.15 1.41 9.95
CA ASN A 222 29.16 0.58 9.31
C ASN A 222 28.59 -0.59 8.50
N ASN A 223 27.40 -1.09 8.85
CA ASN A 223 26.81 -2.29 8.25
C ASN A 223 25.49 -2.03 7.52
N GLN A 224 24.95 -0.80 7.58
CA GLN A 224 23.68 -0.50 6.94
C GLN A 224 23.86 -0.26 5.44
N ASP A 225 23.29 -1.17 4.66
CA ASP A 225 23.27 -1.13 3.19
C ASP A 225 21.94 -0.58 2.68
N ILE A 226 22.03 0.39 1.75
CA ILE A 226 20.90 1.05 1.09
C ILE A 226 19.97 0.03 0.42
N SER A 227 20.51 -1.17 0.14
CA SER A 227 19.75 -2.30 -0.39
C SER A 227 18.54 -2.72 0.44
N SER A 228 18.53 -2.42 1.74
CA SER A 228 17.35 -2.63 2.59
C SER A 228 16.15 -1.76 2.19
N LEU A 229 16.37 -0.61 1.54
CA LEU A 229 15.32 0.27 1.01
C LEU A 229 15.09 0.07 -0.49
N VAL A 230 16.16 0.07 -1.29
CA VAL A 230 16.05 0.09 -2.76
C VAL A 230 16.21 -1.28 -3.41
N GLY A 231 16.77 -2.27 -2.73
CA GLY A 231 17.15 -3.56 -3.30
C GLY A 231 18.62 -3.61 -3.75
N LYS A 232 19.03 -4.73 -4.34
CA LYS A 232 20.41 -4.91 -4.82
C LYS A 232 20.47 -5.91 -5.96
N VAL A 233 21.56 -5.89 -6.71
CA VAL A 233 21.86 -6.93 -7.71
C VAL A 233 22.04 -8.28 -7.02
N ASP A 234 21.39 -9.32 -7.53
CA ASP A 234 21.57 -10.71 -7.09
C ASP A 234 22.75 -11.34 -7.84
N ILE A 235 23.84 -11.57 -7.10
CA ILE A 235 25.08 -12.13 -7.66
C ILE A 235 24.83 -13.48 -8.34
N ARG A 236 23.87 -14.28 -7.88
CA ARG A 236 23.56 -15.59 -8.47
C ARG A 236 22.92 -15.46 -9.85
N LYS A 237 22.22 -14.34 -10.09
CA LYS A 237 21.60 -14.06 -11.38
C LYS A 237 22.56 -13.47 -12.40
N LEU A 238 23.73 -13.00 -11.97
CA LEU A 238 24.76 -12.45 -12.87
C LEU A 238 25.42 -13.50 -13.79
N GLU A 239 25.21 -14.79 -13.51
CA GLU A 239 25.58 -15.86 -14.44
C GLU A 239 24.70 -15.85 -15.71
N TYR A 240 23.44 -15.44 -15.60
CA TYR A 240 22.44 -15.48 -16.67
C TYR A 240 22.11 -14.11 -17.25
N TYR A 241 22.28 -13.04 -16.46
CA TYR A 241 21.86 -11.68 -16.79
C TYR A 241 22.99 -10.68 -16.56
N SER A 242 23.03 -9.61 -17.35
CA SER A 242 23.98 -8.51 -17.13
C SER A 242 23.62 -7.70 -15.88
N GLN A 243 24.58 -6.99 -15.29
CA GLN A 243 24.37 -6.22 -14.06
C GLN A 243 23.29 -5.13 -14.19
N ASN A 244 23.11 -4.58 -15.38
CA ASN A 244 22.09 -3.58 -15.69
C ASN A 244 20.74 -4.18 -16.12
N ASP A 245 20.63 -5.51 -16.18
CA ASP A 245 19.37 -6.18 -16.50
C ASP A 245 18.41 -6.11 -15.30
N PRO A 246 17.14 -5.69 -15.50
CA PRO A 246 16.12 -5.70 -14.46
C PRO A 246 15.96 -7.05 -13.75
N ASP A 247 16.11 -8.17 -14.46
CA ASP A 247 15.95 -9.51 -13.88
C ASP A 247 17.13 -9.91 -12.99
N ALA A 248 18.31 -9.30 -13.16
CA ALA A 248 19.44 -9.46 -12.25
C ALA A 248 19.23 -8.74 -10.91
N TYR A 249 18.24 -7.86 -10.81
CA TYR A 249 17.97 -7.06 -9.62
C TYR A 249 17.02 -7.79 -8.65
N SER A 250 17.41 -7.82 -7.37
CA SER A 250 16.57 -8.23 -6.26
C SER A 250 15.80 -7.03 -5.72
N TYR A 251 14.51 -6.95 -6.08
CA TYR A 251 13.54 -5.96 -5.61
C TYR A 251 13.05 -6.23 -4.17
N SER A 252 13.94 -6.68 -3.29
CA SER A 252 13.65 -7.00 -1.89
C SER A 252 13.65 -5.79 -0.96
N GLY A 253 14.03 -4.61 -1.46
CA GLY A 253 14.06 -3.37 -0.68
C GLY A 253 12.67 -2.91 -0.22
N GLY A 254 12.59 -2.27 0.94
CA GLY A 254 11.35 -1.81 1.55
C GLY A 254 10.47 -0.94 0.64
N LEU A 255 11.06 -0.05 -0.17
CA LEU A 255 10.31 0.79 -1.12
C LEU A 255 9.67 -0.02 -2.25
N ASN A 256 10.33 -1.09 -2.70
CA ASN A 256 9.77 -2.00 -3.70
C ASN A 256 8.64 -2.84 -3.11
N ARG A 257 8.86 -3.40 -1.92
CA ARG A 257 7.94 -4.32 -1.26
C ARG A 257 6.70 -3.63 -0.68
N ALA A 258 6.82 -2.35 -0.33
CA ALA A 258 5.72 -1.53 0.17
C ALA A 258 4.94 -0.79 -0.93
N ASN A 259 5.27 -0.98 -2.21
CA ASN A 259 4.55 -0.32 -3.29
C ASN A 259 3.05 -0.66 -3.24
N GLN A 260 2.21 0.30 -3.59
CA GLN A 260 0.76 0.25 -3.37
C GLN A 260 0.33 0.03 -1.89
N GLY A 261 1.17 0.27 -0.88
CA GLY A 261 0.73 0.19 0.51
C GLY A 261 1.53 1.07 1.47
N LEU A 262 2.17 0.48 2.49
CA LEU A 262 2.77 1.21 3.62
C LEU A 262 4.20 0.74 3.91
N LEU A 263 5.14 1.68 3.91
CA LEU A 263 6.50 1.49 4.44
C LEU A 263 6.61 2.16 5.81
N GLU A 264 6.91 1.38 6.84
CA GLU A 264 7.34 1.92 8.14
C GLU A 264 8.87 2.05 8.14
N PHE A 265 9.37 3.29 8.20
CA PHE A 265 10.80 3.55 8.40
C PHE A 265 11.05 3.95 9.86
N VAL A 266 11.43 2.96 10.67
CA VAL A 266 11.69 3.15 12.10
C VAL A 266 12.94 4.00 12.28
N GLU A 267 12.86 4.99 13.18
CA GLU A 267 14.00 5.86 13.56
C GLU A 267 14.78 6.42 12.36
N MET A 268 14.07 6.82 11.29
CA MET A 268 14.65 7.29 10.02
C MET A 268 15.80 8.31 10.19
N PHE A 269 15.72 9.20 11.19
CA PHE A 269 16.75 10.21 11.43
C PHE A 269 18.06 9.69 12.06
N LYS A 270 18.09 8.44 12.53
CA LYS A 270 19.32 7.75 12.91
C LYS A 270 19.99 7.05 11.72
N ALA A 271 19.28 6.91 10.60
CA ALA A 271 19.86 6.30 9.40
C ALA A 271 20.91 7.24 8.77
N PRO A 272 22.00 6.71 8.19
CA PRO A 272 22.98 7.50 7.46
C PRO A 272 22.33 8.32 6.34
N ILE A 273 22.80 9.55 6.11
CA ILE A 273 22.24 10.48 5.09
C ILE A 273 22.07 9.82 3.71
N LYS A 274 23.02 8.96 3.31
CA LYS A 274 22.97 8.19 2.04
C LYS A 274 21.69 7.37 1.88
N MET A 275 21.08 6.90 2.98
CA MET A 275 19.80 6.16 2.98
C MET A 275 18.59 7.04 2.68
N LEU A 276 18.70 8.34 2.93
CA LEU A 276 17.60 9.27 2.80
C LEU A 276 17.51 9.85 1.38
N HIS A 277 18.59 9.80 0.59
CA HIS A 277 18.59 10.30 -0.79
C HIS A 277 17.48 9.70 -1.68
N PRO A 278 17.19 8.39 -1.64
CA PRO A 278 16.07 7.83 -2.41
C PRO A 278 14.70 8.38 -2.04
N LEU A 279 14.53 9.02 -0.87
CA LEU A 279 13.26 9.61 -0.45
C LEU A 279 13.08 11.06 -0.95
N LEU A 280 14.14 11.66 -1.49
CA LEU A 280 14.13 13.04 -2.01
C LEU A 280 13.85 13.12 -3.51
N THR A 281 13.77 11.98 -4.19
CA THR A 281 13.65 11.86 -5.66
C THR A 281 12.36 11.16 -6.01
#